data_AF-A0A8T3S5U3-F1
#
_entry.id   AF-A0A8T3S5U3-F1
#
_cell.length_a   1.000
_cell.length_b   1.000
_cell.length_c   1.000
_cell.angle_alpha   90.00
_cell.angle_beta   90.00
_cell.angle_gamma   90.00
#
_symmetry.space_group_name_H-M   'P 1'
#
loop_
_entity.id
_entity.type
_entity.pdbx_description
1 polymer ?
#
loop_
_entity_poly.entity_id
_entity_poly.type
_entity_poly.pdbx_seq_one_letter_code
_entity_poly.pdbx_strand_id
1 'polypeptide(L)'
;DAIELMNPSAAGRSRQVKRARLNADVLRLPAVGNSDAHVLEGIGTAWTWFPGATADHYRAAIDAGTTQPGGAFWSNLHNVDVYRRQLGAKARHLRHTLRPSGEWR
;
A
#
# COMPACT_ATOMS: atom_id res chain seq x y z
N ASP A 1 1.45 10.57 11.00
CA ASP A 1 1.62 11.86 10.30
C ASP A 1 0.81 11.98 9.01
N ALA A 2 0.31 10.89 8.43
CA ALA A 2 -0.55 10.93 7.24
C ALA A 2 -1.56 9.77 7.28
N ILE A 3 -2.56 9.80 6.41
CA ILE A 3 -3.49 8.69 6.19
C ILE A 3 -3.46 8.24 4.73
N GLU A 4 -3.42 6.93 4.53
CA GLU A 4 -3.51 6.35 3.19
C GLU A 4 -4.94 6.47 2.67
N LEU A 5 -5.20 7.33 1.68
CA LEU A 5 -6.51 7.44 1.03
C LEU A 5 -6.61 6.66 -0.26
N MET A 6 -5.48 6.28 -0.88
CA MET A 6 -5.47 5.40 -2.06
C MET A 6 -4.64 4.15 -1.80
N ASN A 7 -5.33 3.01 -1.79
CA ASN A 7 -4.73 1.68 -1.77
C ASN A 7 -5.47 0.84 -2.83
N PRO A 8 -4.75 0.27 -3.80
CA PRO A 8 -5.36 -0.30 -5.00
C PRO A 8 -6.04 -1.66 -4.74
N SER A 9 -5.77 -2.30 -3.59
CA SER A 9 -6.37 -3.58 -3.22
C SER A 9 -7.89 -3.52 -3.05
N ALA A 10 -8.54 -4.68 -3.12
CA ALA A 10 -9.97 -4.82 -2.85
C ALA A 10 -10.33 -4.36 -1.41
N ALA A 11 -9.45 -4.64 -0.44
CA ALA A 11 -9.60 -4.17 0.94
C ALA A 11 -9.54 -2.63 0.99
N GLY A 12 -8.56 -2.04 0.31
CA GLY A 12 -8.39 -0.59 0.15
C GLY A 12 -9.63 0.09 -0.44
N ARG A 13 -10.19 -0.50 -1.50
CA ARG A 13 -11.42 -0.06 -2.18
C ARG A 13 -12.64 -0.13 -1.27
N SER A 14 -12.85 -1.25 -0.59
CA SER A 14 -14.04 -1.50 0.25
C SER A 14 -14.22 -0.48 1.39
N ARG A 15 -13.11 0.12 1.86
CA ARG A 15 -13.10 1.09 2.95
C ARG A 15 -12.87 2.54 2.50
N GLN A 16 -12.70 2.79 1.20
CA GLN A 16 -12.33 4.11 0.68
C GLN A 16 -13.24 5.23 1.18
N VAL A 17 -14.56 5.09 1.03
CA VAL A 17 -15.53 6.13 1.42
C VAL A 17 -15.49 6.40 2.92
N LYS A 18 -15.46 5.33 3.74
CA LYS A 18 -15.41 5.46 5.21
C LYS A 18 -14.12 6.15 5.67
N ARG A 19 -13.00 5.81 5.04
CA ARG A 19 -11.68 6.36 5.34
C ARG A 19 -11.56 7.83 4.92
N ALA A 20 -12.07 8.17 3.74
CA ALA A 20 -12.14 9.56 3.26
C ALA A 20 -13.00 10.42 4.21
N ARG A 21 -14.17 9.92 4.60
CA ARG A 21 -15.05 10.60 5.57
C ARG A 21 -14.39 10.76 6.94
N LEU A 22 -13.79 9.70 7.48
CA LEU A 22 -13.06 9.76 8.74
C LEU A 22 -11.94 10.82 8.70
N ASN A 23 -11.23 10.93 7.58
CA ASN A 23 -10.19 11.93 7.44
C ASN A 23 -10.75 13.35 7.36
N ALA A 24 -11.81 13.57 6.59
CA ALA A 24 -12.44 14.88 6.46
C ALA A 24 -13.06 15.36 7.78
N ASP A 25 -13.76 14.48 8.48
CA ASP A 25 -14.59 14.83 9.64
C ASP A 25 -13.76 14.89 10.94
N VAL A 26 -12.75 14.02 11.08
CA VAL A 26 -12.07 13.79 12.37
C VAL A 26 -10.57 14.01 12.30
N LEU A 27 -9.87 13.27 11.44
CA LEU A 27 -8.41 13.15 11.54
C LEU A 27 -7.66 14.34 10.92
N ARG A 28 -8.17 14.88 9.81
CA ARG A 28 -7.58 15.98 9.03
C ARG A 28 -6.09 15.77 8.75
N LEU A 29 -5.69 14.53 8.47
CA LEU A 29 -4.32 14.18 8.19
C LEU A 29 -4.00 14.37 6.69
N PRO A 30 -2.74 14.67 6.36
CA PRO A 30 -2.22 14.60 5.00
C PRO A 30 -2.58 13.29 4.31
N ALA A 31 -3.02 13.37 3.05
CA ALA A 31 -3.47 12.22 2.29
C ALA A 31 -2.34 11.62 1.45
N VAL A 32 -2.14 10.31 1.56
CA VAL A 32 -1.11 9.57 0.79
C VAL A 32 -1.72 8.37 0.06
N GLY A 33 -1.03 7.89 -0.96
CA GLY A 33 -1.39 6.68 -1.70
C GLY A 33 -0.18 5.75 -1.82
N ASN A 34 -0.40 4.45 -1.60
CA ASN A 34 0.64 3.44 -1.76
C ASN A 34 0.07 2.20 -2.44
N SER A 35 0.94 1.53 -3.20
CA SER A 35 0.56 0.34 -3.97
C SER A 35 0.32 -0.90 -3.11
N ASP A 36 0.93 -0.99 -1.92
CA ASP A 36 0.89 -2.18 -1.06
C ASP A 36 1.19 -3.47 -1.86
N ALA A 37 2.19 -3.36 -2.75
CA ALA A 37 2.48 -4.36 -3.75
C ALA A 37 3.09 -5.61 -3.12
N HIS A 38 2.41 -6.75 -3.29
CA HIS A 38 2.89 -8.07 -2.90
C HIS A 38 3.28 -8.94 -4.11
N VAL A 39 3.15 -8.38 -5.31
CA VAL A 39 3.55 -8.95 -6.60
C VAL A 39 4.15 -7.82 -7.43
N LEU A 40 5.01 -8.14 -8.40
CA LEU A 40 5.74 -7.15 -9.20
C LEU A 40 4.79 -6.22 -9.96
N GLU A 41 3.72 -6.77 -10.50
CA GLU A 41 2.69 -6.08 -11.26
C GLU A 41 1.89 -5.08 -10.42
N GLY A 42 1.97 -5.19 -9.09
CA GLY A 42 1.35 -4.24 -8.17
C GLY A 42 2.18 -2.98 -7.94
N ILE A 43 3.48 -3.01 -8.20
CA ILE A 43 4.39 -1.88 -7.91
C ILE A 43 3.94 -0.65 -8.72
N GLY A 44 3.82 0.50 -8.04
CA GLY A 44 3.48 1.77 -8.68
C GLY A 44 2.02 1.92 -9.12
N THR A 45 1.14 0.96 -8.81
CA THR A 45 -0.31 1.06 -9.13
C THR A 45 -1.06 2.08 -8.28
N ALA A 46 -0.46 2.51 -7.18
CA ALA A 46 -0.80 3.72 -6.43
C ALA A 46 0.47 4.37 -5.90
N TRP A 47 0.42 5.69 -5.75
CA TRP A 47 1.56 6.54 -5.41
C TRP A 47 1.09 7.82 -4.73
N THR A 48 2.04 8.62 -4.27
CA THR A 48 1.79 9.93 -3.70
C THR A 48 2.52 10.98 -4.52
N TRP A 49 1.80 11.99 -5.00
CA TRP A 49 2.37 13.21 -5.56
C TRP A 49 2.81 14.14 -4.42
N PHE A 50 4.00 14.71 -4.55
CA PHE A 50 4.53 15.73 -3.65
C PHE A 50 5.56 16.61 -4.38
N PRO A 51 5.82 17.84 -3.91
CA PRO A 51 6.86 18.69 -4.47
C PRO A 51 8.27 18.16 -4.17
N GLY A 52 9.12 18.07 -5.19
CA GLY A 52 10.51 17.61 -5.05
C GLY A 52 10.68 16.11 -5.36
N ALA A 53 11.87 15.57 -5.04
CA ALA A 53 12.24 14.20 -5.45
C ALA A 53 13.15 13.48 -4.43
N THR A 54 13.22 13.97 -3.18
CA THR A 54 14.04 13.36 -2.13
C THR A 54 13.18 12.96 -0.93
N ALA A 55 13.74 12.15 -0.03
CA ALA A 55 13.06 11.77 1.21
C ALA A 55 12.73 13.00 2.09
N ASP A 56 13.64 13.98 2.16
CA ASP A 56 13.41 15.21 2.93
C ASP A 56 12.28 16.06 2.33
N HIS A 57 12.21 16.14 0.99
CA HIS A 57 11.09 16.79 0.31
C HIS A 57 9.77 16.09 0.62
N TYR A 58 9.75 14.75 0.63
CA TYR A 58 8.56 13.98 0.98
C TYR A 58 8.13 14.22 2.43
N ARG A 59 9.09 14.25 3.36
CA ARG A 59 8.82 14.55 4.77
C ARG A 59 8.23 15.95 4.93
N ALA A 60 8.85 16.95 4.31
CA ALA A 60 8.35 18.33 4.33
C ALA A 60 6.95 18.45 3.72
N ALA A 61 6.64 17.69 2.67
CA ALA A 61 5.32 17.68 2.05
C ALA A 61 4.25 17.06 2.97
N ILE A 62 4.58 16.02 3.72
CA ILE A 62 3.70 15.46 4.76
C ILE A 62 3.44 16.52 5.84
N ASP A 63 4.50 17.14 6.38
CA ASP A 63 4.37 18.14 7.43
C ASP A 63 3.57 19.37 6.97
N ALA A 64 3.70 19.75 5.69
CA ALA A 64 2.95 20.86 5.08
C ALA A 64 1.56 20.46 4.55
N GLY A 65 1.20 19.17 4.54
CA GLY A 65 -0.07 18.68 3.97
C GLY A 65 -0.21 18.86 2.46
N THR A 66 0.90 18.92 1.70
CA THR A 66 0.90 19.15 0.24
C THR A 66 0.99 17.87 -0.58
N THR A 67 0.68 16.72 0.04
CA THR A 67 0.64 15.42 -0.63
C THR A 67 -0.69 15.18 -1.32
N GLN A 68 -0.67 14.49 -2.47
CA GLN A 68 -1.89 14.05 -3.14
C GLN A 68 -1.81 12.56 -3.49
N PRO A 69 -2.80 11.74 -3.07
CA PRO A 69 -2.85 10.33 -3.41
C PRO A 69 -3.24 10.13 -4.89
N GLY A 70 -2.54 9.24 -5.59
CA GLY A 70 -2.83 8.83 -6.96
C GLY A 70 -2.85 7.30 -7.10
N GLY A 71 -3.48 6.79 -8.15
CA GLY A 71 -3.51 5.36 -8.44
C GLY A 71 -4.78 4.87 -9.11
N ALA A 72 -4.85 3.56 -9.32
CA ALA A 72 -6.05 2.86 -9.78
C ALA A 72 -6.29 1.57 -8.98
N PHE A 73 -7.56 1.24 -8.76
CA PHE A 73 -7.90 -0.02 -8.10
C PHE A 73 -7.61 -1.22 -9.00
N TRP A 74 -7.06 -2.27 -8.40
CA TRP A 74 -6.85 -3.54 -9.08
C TRP A 74 -8.17 -4.22 -9.45
N SER A 75 -8.14 -4.97 -10.54
CA SER A 75 -9.26 -5.84 -10.90
C SER A 75 -9.44 -6.96 -9.87
N ASN A 76 -10.63 -7.56 -9.82
CA ASN A 76 -10.88 -8.70 -8.93
C ASN A 76 -9.93 -9.88 -9.23
N LEU A 77 -9.63 -10.13 -10.51
CA LEU A 77 -8.70 -11.17 -10.94
C LEU A 77 -7.28 -10.91 -10.43
N HIS A 78 -6.81 -9.66 -10.52
CA HIS A 78 -5.50 -9.28 -10.01
C HIS A 78 -5.44 -9.45 -8.48
N ASN A 79 -6.49 -9.08 -7.75
CA ASN A 79 -6.56 -9.32 -6.30
C ASN A 79 -6.46 -10.83 -5.97
N VAL A 80 -7.21 -11.68 -6.67
CA VAL A 80 -7.16 -13.14 -6.46
C VAL A 80 -5.76 -13.70 -6.76
N ASP A 81 -5.11 -13.23 -7.83
CA ASP A 81 -3.74 -13.63 -8.16
C ASP A 81 -2.74 -13.25 -7.06
N VAL A 82 -2.82 -12.01 -6.57
CA VAL A 82 -2.02 -11.53 -5.43
C VAL A 82 -2.22 -12.41 -4.21
N TYR A 83 -3.46 -12.66 -3.79
CA TYR A 83 -3.74 -13.49 -2.61
C TYR A 83 -3.20 -14.92 -2.77
N ARG A 84 -3.35 -15.52 -3.96
CA ARG A 84 -2.81 -16.86 -4.25
C ARG A 84 -1.29 -16.89 -4.10
N ARG A 85 -0.58 -15.92 -4.69
CA ARG A 85 0.89 -15.82 -4.61
C ARG A 85 1.35 -15.56 -3.18
N GLN A 86 0.65 -14.71 -2.43
CA GLN A 86 0.92 -14.48 -1.01
C GLN A 86 0.76 -15.75 -0.17
N LEU A 87 -0.32 -16.52 -0.37
CA LEU A 87 -0.52 -17.79 0.33
C LEU A 87 0.60 -18.79 0.02
N GLY A 88 1.03 -18.88 -1.24
CA GLY A 88 2.17 -19.71 -1.64
C GLY A 88 3.49 -19.27 -0.97
N ALA A 89 3.74 -17.96 -0.87
CA ALA A 89 4.89 -17.43 -0.14
C ALA A 89 4.85 -17.77 1.35
N LYS A 90 3.69 -17.59 2.00
CA LYS A 90 3.47 -17.95 3.42
C LYS A 90 3.65 -19.44 3.68
N ALA A 91 3.12 -20.30 2.80
CA ALA A 91 3.30 -21.74 2.91
C ALA A 91 4.78 -22.16 2.79
N ARG A 92 5.54 -21.55 1.87
CA ARG A 92 6.99 -21.75 1.78
C ARG A 92 7.70 -21.30 3.05
N HIS A 93 7.34 -20.14 3.59
CA HIS A 93 7.93 -19.64 4.83
C HIS A 93 7.66 -20.59 6.00
N LEU A 94 6.42 -21.02 6.19
CA LEU A 94 6.05 -22.01 7.21
C LEU A 94 6.83 -23.32 7.03
N ARG A 95 6.97 -23.81 5.79
CA ARG A 95 7.77 -25.01 5.51
C ARG A 95 9.22 -24.82 5.92
N HIS A 96 9.84 -23.67 5.65
CA HIS A 96 11.19 -23.37 6.12
C HIS A 96 11.27 -23.31 7.65
N THR A 97 10.30 -22.70 8.33
CA THR A 97 10.25 -22.68 9.79
C THR A 97 10.17 -24.08 10.38
N LEU A 98 9.35 -24.96 9.78
CA LEU A 98 9.15 -26.34 10.23
C LEU A 98 10.29 -27.29 9.82
N ARG A 99 10.96 -27.00 8.70
CA ARG A 99 12.08 -27.78 8.14
C ARG A 99 13.14 -26.82 7.58
N PRO A 100 14.01 -26.28 8.45
CA PRO A 100 15.07 -25.38 8.02
C PRO A 100 16.00 -26.09 7.04
N SER A 101 16.13 -25.59 5.80
CA SER A 101 16.98 -26.20 4.77
C SER A 101 18.48 -25.86 4.89
N GLY A 102 18.88 -25.07 5.90
CA GLY A 102 20.27 -24.63 6.07
C GLY A 102 20.76 -23.61 5.04
N GLU A 103 19.97 -23.28 4.02
CA GLU A 103 20.32 -22.38 2.89
C GLU A 103 20.36 -20.88 3.25
N TRP A 104 20.17 -20.54 4.53
CA TRP A 104 20.33 -19.17 5.02
C TRP A 104 21.60 -19.07 5.87
N ARG A 105 22.76 -19.12 5.21
CA ARG A 105 24.02 -18.55 5.66
C ARG A 105 24.70 -17.85 4.50
#